data_AF-A0A060CG54-F1
#
_entry.id   AF-A0A060CG54-F1
#
_cell.length_a   1.000
_cell.length_b   1.000
_cell.length_c   1.000
_cell.angle_alpha   90.00
_cell.angle_beta   90.00
_cell.angle_gamma   90.00
#
_symmetry.space_group_name_H-M   'P 1'
#
loop_
_entity.id
_entity.type
_entity.pdbx_description
1 polymer ?
#
loop_
_entity_poly.entity_id
_entity_poly.type
_entity_poly.pdbx_seq_one_letter_code
_entity_poly.pdbx_strand_id
1 'polypeptide(L)'
;MVIGDQVSESNVRLVASDGWKVVRVGAIQNPGRWTNAHRAFPPRFWAVYTKLLVWNLTDYERVVYLDADTIAARSLDPIFGCDGICCVIRHSERCNTGVLALTPDSAMLDDMLGRIAETPSYTGGDQGFINEYL
;
A
#
# COMPACT_ATOMS: atom_id res chain seq x y z
N MET A 1 -3.63 12.30 0.28
CA MET A 1 -3.25 11.47 1.43
C MET A 1 -4.42 10.60 1.84
N VAL A 2 -4.24 9.30 1.77
CA VAL A 2 -5.23 8.31 2.24
C VAL A 2 -5.00 8.12 3.74
N ILE A 3 -6.04 8.25 4.54
CA ILE A 3 -5.97 8.15 6.00
C ILE A 3 -6.99 7.15 6.52
N GLY A 4 -6.61 6.37 7.53
CA GLY A 4 -7.54 5.49 8.22
C GLY A 4 -8.45 6.24 9.18
N ASP A 5 -9.61 5.65 9.51
CA ASP A 5 -10.61 6.23 10.41
C ASP A 5 -10.09 6.53 11.82
N GLN A 6 -9.04 5.83 12.25
CA GLN A 6 -8.38 6.05 13.54
C GLN A 6 -7.63 7.39 13.66
N VAL A 7 -7.41 8.11 12.55
CA VAL A 7 -6.70 9.41 12.57
C VAL A 7 -7.63 10.50 13.10
N SER A 8 -7.17 11.20 14.15
CA SER A 8 -7.92 12.26 14.82
C SER A 8 -8.25 13.42 13.89
N GLU A 9 -9.40 14.08 14.11
CA GLU A 9 -9.82 15.25 13.33
C GLU A 9 -8.81 16.40 13.36
N SER A 10 -8.07 16.57 14.46
CA SER A 10 -6.99 17.57 14.53
C SER A 10 -5.88 17.28 13.52
N ASN A 11 -5.46 16.02 13.38
CA ASN A 11 -4.42 15.62 12.46
C ASN A 11 -4.91 15.67 11.01
N VAL A 12 -6.18 15.34 10.78
CA VAL A 12 -6.82 15.50 9.46
C VAL A 12 -6.80 16.95 9.01
N ARG A 13 -7.19 17.89 9.89
CA ARG A 13 -7.16 19.32 9.58
C ARG A 13 -5.75 19.82 9.33
N LEU A 14 -4.77 19.37 10.10
CA LEU A 14 -3.36 19.73 9.92
C LEU A 14 -2.86 19.33 8.53
N VAL A 15 -3.06 18.06 8.17
CA VAL A 15 -2.68 17.54 6.84
C VAL A 15 -3.42 18.28 5.73
N ALA A 16 -4.71 18.56 5.90
CA ALA A 16 -5.47 19.32 4.91
C ALA A 16 -4.96 20.77 4.77
N SER A 17 -4.54 21.42 5.87
CA SER A 17 -3.97 22.78 5.82
C SER A 17 -2.63 22.86 5.12
N ASP A 18 -1.89 21.75 5.06
CA ASP A 18 -0.66 21.61 4.27
C ASP A 18 -0.93 21.38 2.77
N GLY A 19 -2.20 21.45 2.34
CA GLY A 19 -2.60 21.37 0.93
C GLY A 19 -2.89 19.95 0.43
N TRP A 20 -2.88 18.94 1.32
CA TRP A 20 -3.19 17.57 0.92
C TRP A 20 -4.69 17.38 0.66
N LYS A 21 -5.05 16.80 -0.49
CA LYS A 21 -6.38 16.18 -0.66
C LYS A 21 -6.46 14.96 0.26
N VAL A 22 -7.30 15.04 1.29
CA VAL A 22 -7.48 13.96 2.27
C VAL A 22 -8.62 13.03 1.84
N VAL A 23 -8.36 11.72 1.87
CA VAL A 23 -9.35 10.67 1.60
C VAL A 23 -9.39 9.74 2.80
N ARG A 24 -10.55 9.66 3.48
CA ARG A 24 -10.76 8.70 4.57
C ARG A 24 -11.09 7.33 4.01
N VAL A 25 -10.52 6.30 4.61
CA VAL A 25 -10.77 4.90 4.25
C VAL A 25 -10.90 4.03 5.49
N GLY A 26 -11.76 3.01 5.37
CA GLY A 26 -11.85 1.93 6.35
C GLY A 26 -10.61 1.04 6.31
N ALA A 27 -10.18 0.58 7.48
CA ALA A 27 -9.02 -0.31 7.57
C ALA A 27 -9.34 -1.69 6.96
N ILE A 28 -8.40 -2.23 6.19
CA ILE A 28 -8.47 -3.63 5.71
C ILE A 28 -7.70 -4.51 6.69
N GLN A 29 -8.42 -5.45 7.31
CA GLN A 29 -7.84 -6.37 8.27
C GLN A 29 -6.93 -7.40 7.60
N ASN A 30 -5.77 -7.63 8.20
CA ASN A 30 -4.86 -8.70 7.83
C ASN A 30 -5.30 -10.00 8.54
N PRO A 31 -5.58 -11.09 7.79
CA PRO A 31 -5.97 -12.38 8.34
C PRO A 31 -4.85 -13.08 9.12
N GLY A 32 -3.63 -12.52 9.13
CA GLY A 32 -2.51 -13.04 9.91
C GLY A 32 -1.79 -14.22 9.26
N ARG A 33 -2.05 -14.49 7.98
CA ARG A 33 -1.45 -15.61 7.25
C ARG A 33 -0.07 -15.23 6.69
N TRP A 34 0.96 -15.69 7.37
CA TRP A 34 2.36 -15.48 6.98
C TRP A 34 3.15 -16.78 6.99
N THR A 35 4.18 -16.87 6.14
CA THR A 35 4.94 -18.13 5.96
C THR A 35 5.81 -18.49 7.17
N ASN A 36 5.99 -17.57 8.12
CA ASN A 36 6.80 -17.81 9.31
C ASN A 36 5.96 -18.38 10.47
N ALA A 37 5.68 -19.69 10.40
CA ALA A 37 4.89 -20.41 11.40
C ALA A 37 5.52 -20.43 12.82
N HIS A 38 6.78 -20.02 12.96
CA HIS A 38 7.50 -20.05 14.24
C HIS A 38 7.39 -18.76 15.07
N ARG A 39 6.66 -17.75 14.58
CA ARG A 39 6.45 -16.48 15.30
C ARG A 39 4.97 -16.16 15.36
N ALA A 40 4.57 -15.45 16.42
CA ALA A 40 3.24 -14.86 16.51
C ALA A 40 3.11 -13.70 15.52
N PHE A 41 1.96 -13.61 14.86
CA PHE A 41 1.64 -12.52 13.93
C PHE A 41 1.82 -11.16 14.63
N PRO A 42 2.60 -10.22 14.09
CA PRO A 42 2.87 -8.96 14.78
C PRO A 42 1.61 -8.09 14.80
N PRO A 43 1.07 -7.73 15.98
CA PRO A 43 -0.19 -6.99 16.06
C PRO A 43 -0.17 -5.67 15.27
N ARG A 44 0.99 -5.03 15.14
CA ARG A 44 1.16 -3.80 14.34
C ARG A 44 0.77 -3.93 12.86
N PHE A 45 0.72 -5.15 12.31
CA PHE A 45 0.38 -5.40 10.90
C PHE A 45 -1.11 -5.72 10.69
N TRP A 46 -1.93 -5.60 11.73
CA TRP A 46 -3.35 -5.93 11.68
C TRP A 46 -4.13 -5.19 10.57
N ALA A 47 -3.71 -4.00 10.17
CA ALA A 47 -4.37 -3.18 9.13
C ALA A 47 -3.48 -2.89 7.91
N VAL A 48 -2.38 -3.62 7.75
CA VAL A 48 -1.35 -3.30 6.74
C VAL A 48 -1.88 -3.38 5.30
N TYR A 49 -2.92 -4.18 5.04
CA TYR A 49 -3.55 -4.27 3.73
C TYR A 49 -4.43 -3.09 3.35
N THR A 50 -4.65 -2.13 4.25
CA THR A 50 -5.30 -0.84 3.90
C THR A 50 -4.54 -0.14 2.76
N LYS A 51 -3.23 -0.39 2.65
CA LYS A 51 -2.39 0.08 1.54
C LYS A 51 -2.89 -0.35 0.16
N LEU A 52 -3.54 -1.50 0.03
CA LEU A 52 -4.07 -2.01 -1.25
C LEU A 52 -5.14 -1.09 -1.85
N LEU A 53 -5.79 -0.25 -1.04
CA LEU A 53 -6.75 0.74 -1.53
C LEU A 53 -6.17 1.76 -2.50
N VAL A 54 -4.83 1.83 -2.66
CA VAL A 54 -4.21 2.61 -3.72
C VAL A 54 -4.68 2.19 -5.12
N TRP A 55 -5.03 0.92 -5.33
CA TRP A 55 -5.60 0.45 -6.60
C TRP A 55 -7.01 0.97 -6.85
N ASN A 56 -7.73 1.43 -5.81
CA ASN A 56 -9.07 2.01 -5.96
C ASN A 56 -9.06 3.50 -6.34
N LEU A 57 -7.88 4.10 -6.52
CA LEU A 57 -7.75 5.52 -6.89
C LEU A 57 -8.00 5.74 -8.39
N THR A 58 -9.09 5.18 -8.93
CA THR A 58 -9.40 5.14 -10.37
C THR A 58 -9.74 6.50 -10.99
N ASP A 59 -9.85 7.55 -10.17
CA ASP A 59 -9.91 8.94 -10.64
C ASP A 59 -8.56 9.45 -11.20
N TYR A 60 -7.49 8.66 -11.05
CA TYR A 60 -6.14 9.00 -11.50
C TYR A 60 -5.67 8.00 -12.56
N GLU A 61 -5.08 8.51 -13.64
CA GLU A 61 -4.47 7.68 -14.69
C GLU A 61 -3.22 6.93 -14.17
N ARG A 62 -2.50 7.57 -13.25
CA ARG A 62 -1.27 7.03 -12.65
C ARG A 62 -1.11 7.50 -11.21
N VAL A 63 -0.66 6.59 -10.35
CA VAL A 63 -0.38 6.88 -8.94
C VAL A 63 1.04 6.45 -8.59
N VAL A 64 1.78 7.33 -7.91
CA VAL A 64 3.00 6.98 -7.18
C VAL A 64 2.67 6.97 -5.69
N TYR A 65 2.65 5.77 -5.12
CA TYR A 65 2.51 5.54 -3.69
C TYR A 65 3.86 5.67 -2.99
N LEU A 66 3.81 6.29 -1.81
CA LEU A 66 4.94 6.48 -0.91
C LEU A 66 4.51 6.05 0.50
N ASP A 67 5.28 5.17 1.13
CA ASP A 67 5.11 4.91 2.57
C ASP A 67 5.33 6.23 3.34
N ALA A 68 4.62 6.40 4.47
CA ALA A 68 4.64 7.65 5.23
C ALA A 68 6.01 7.97 5.88
N ASP A 69 6.94 7.02 5.88
CA ASP A 69 8.31 7.15 6.36
C ASP A 69 9.33 7.41 5.23
N THR A 70 8.85 7.80 4.04
CA THR A 70 9.69 8.18 2.90
C THR A 70 9.82 9.70 2.76
N ILE A 71 10.92 10.14 2.15
CA ILE A 71 11.15 11.55 1.81
C ILE A 71 11.55 11.70 0.34
N ALA A 72 10.85 12.56 -0.40
CA ALA A 72 11.19 12.91 -1.77
C ALA A 72 12.29 13.98 -1.77
N ALA A 73 13.54 13.57 -2.03
CA ALA A 73 14.69 14.48 -2.09
C ALA A 73 14.82 15.21 -3.45
N ARG A 74 14.14 14.72 -4.49
CA ARG A 74 14.11 15.24 -5.86
C ARG A 74 12.72 14.99 -6.46
N SER A 75 12.45 15.60 -7.62
CA SER A 75 11.20 15.32 -8.35
C SER A 75 11.04 13.82 -8.65
N LEU A 76 9.81 13.33 -8.48
CA LEU A 76 9.40 11.96 -8.78
C LEU A 76 8.76 11.83 -10.17
N ASP A 77 8.65 12.93 -10.93
CA ASP A 77 7.98 12.95 -12.24
C ASP A 77 8.45 11.83 -13.19
N PRO A 78 9.76 11.49 -13.27
CA PRO A 78 10.20 10.41 -14.16
C PRO A 78 9.58 9.04 -13.86
N ILE A 79 9.18 8.79 -12.61
CA ILE A 79 8.59 7.50 -12.19
C ILE A 79 7.18 7.32 -12.79
N PHE A 80 6.47 8.41 -13.11
CA PHE A 80 5.16 8.34 -13.75
C PHE A 80 5.20 7.79 -15.17
N GLY A 81 6.37 7.81 -15.84
CA GLY A 81 6.55 7.22 -17.17
C GLY A 81 6.69 5.70 -17.19
N CYS A 82 6.60 5.03 -16.03
CA CYS A 82 6.71 3.58 -15.96
C CYS A 82 5.35 2.90 -16.17
N ASP A 83 5.27 1.99 -17.13
CA ASP A 83 4.04 1.24 -17.46
C ASP A 83 3.76 0.11 -16.45
N GLY A 84 2.48 -0.20 -16.20
CA GLY A 84 2.11 -1.32 -15.32
C GLY A 84 2.45 -1.07 -13.85
N ILE A 85 3.04 -2.02 -13.14
CA ILE A 85 3.45 -1.86 -11.73
C ILE A 85 4.96 -1.76 -11.64
N CYS A 86 5.45 -0.69 -11.02
CA CYS A 86 6.88 -0.43 -10.89
C CYS A 86 7.26 -0.18 -9.44
N CYS A 87 8.43 -0.66 -9.06
CA CYS A 87 8.89 -0.67 -7.68
C CYS A 87 10.41 -0.56 -7.64
N VAL A 88 10.95 -0.21 -6.48
CA VAL A 88 12.40 -0.31 -6.25
C VAL A 88 12.76 -1.75 -5.90
N ILE A 89 13.71 -2.35 -6.62
CA ILE A 89 14.21 -3.69 -6.29
C ILE A 89 15.11 -3.59 -5.06
N ARG A 90 14.80 -4.35 -4.01
CA ARG A 90 15.59 -4.36 -2.77
C ARG A 90 16.61 -5.49 -2.74
N HIS A 91 16.16 -6.74 -2.85
CA HIS A 91 16.98 -7.97 -2.83
C HIS A 91 16.20 -9.14 -3.44
N SER A 92 16.88 -10.08 -4.11
CA SER A 92 16.30 -11.30 -4.69
C SER A 92 15.14 -11.05 -5.65
N GLU A 93 15.25 -10.03 -6.51
CA GLU A 93 14.24 -9.69 -7.52
C GLU A 93 12.86 -9.31 -6.95
N ARG A 94 12.78 -9.00 -5.65
CA ARG A 94 11.54 -8.60 -4.98
C ARG A 94 11.38 -7.09 -4.91
N CYS A 95 10.17 -6.64 -5.22
CA CYS A 95 9.73 -5.27 -5.09
C CYS A 95 9.70 -4.84 -3.62
N ASN A 96 10.36 -3.72 -3.33
CA ASN A 96 10.00 -2.93 -2.16
C ASN A 96 8.72 -2.15 -2.46
N THR A 97 7.70 -2.34 -1.63
CA THR A 97 6.39 -1.71 -1.84
C THR A 97 6.29 -0.33 -1.21
N GLY A 98 7.37 0.19 -0.59
CA GLY A 98 7.36 1.51 0.04
C GLY A 98 7.42 2.66 -0.95
N VAL A 99 7.83 2.38 -2.19
CA VAL A 99 7.63 3.27 -3.34
C VAL A 99 7.09 2.41 -4.48
N LEU A 100 5.85 2.67 -4.89
CA LEU A 100 5.18 1.95 -5.98
C LEU A 100 4.60 2.93 -6.98
N ALA A 101 4.85 2.72 -8.26
CA ALA A 101 4.09 3.35 -9.33
C ALA A 101 3.12 2.33 -9.91
N LEU A 102 1.85 2.70 -10.05
CA LEU A 102 0.82 1.81 -10.61
C LEU A 102 -0.28 2.58 -11.33
N THR A 103 -0.98 1.86 -12.21
CA THR A 103 -2.20 2.31 -12.84
C THR A 103 -3.32 1.75 -11.98
N PRO A 104 -4.15 2.59 -11.35
CA PRO A 104 -5.23 2.12 -10.50
C PRO A 104 -6.19 1.22 -11.29
N ASP A 105 -6.58 0.10 -10.68
CA ASP A 105 -7.51 -0.87 -11.25
C ASP A 105 -8.30 -1.50 -10.10
N SER A 106 -9.59 -1.16 -10.01
CA SER A 106 -10.47 -1.67 -8.97
C SER A 106 -10.74 -3.17 -9.12
N ALA A 107 -10.69 -3.73 -10.33
CA ALA A 107 -10.86 -5.17 -10.52
C ALA A 107 -9.66 -5.95 -9.95
N MET A 108 -8.45 -5.40 -10.10
CA MET A 108 -7.24 -5.96 -9.48
C MET A 108 -7.31 -5.86 -7.94
N LEU A 109 -7.84 -4.76 -7.40
CA LEU A 109 -8.10 -4.66 -5.96
C LEU A 109 -9.07 -5.76 -5.51
N ASP A 110 -10.21 -5.91 -6.17
CA ASP A 110 -11.22 -6.90 -5.79
C ASP A 110 -10.66 -8.33 -5.82
N ASP A 111 -9.87 -8.69 -6.83
CA ASP A 111 -9.19 -9.99 -6.90
C ASP A 111 -8.13 -10.15 -5.79
N MET A 112 -7.34 -9.12 -5.50
CA MET A 112 -6.42 -9.13 -4.35
C MET A 112 -7.17 -9.38 -3.03
N LEU A 113 -8.26 -8.64 -2.77
CA LEU A 113 -9.06 -8.79 -1.56
C LEU A 113 -9.67 -10.19 -1.45
N GLY A 114 -10.14 -10.76 -2.56
CA GLY A 114 -10.64 -12.14 -2.62
C GLY A 114 -9.60 -13.19 -2.26
N ARG A 115 -8.32 -12.91 -2.52
CA ARG A 115 -7.20 -13.84 -2.26
C ARG A 115 -6.43 -13.56 -0.97
N ILE A 116 -6.71 -12.48 -0.25
CA ILE A 116 -5.96 -12.06 0.96
C ILE A 116 -5.83 -13.18 2.01
N ALA A 117 -6.89 -13.99 2.21
CA ALA A 117 -6.85 -15.10 3.16
C ALA A 117 -6.08 -16.32 2.63
N GLU A 118 -5.94 -16.43 1.31
CA GLU A 118 -5.42 -17.60 0.60
C GLU A 118 -3.94 -17.46 0.21
N THR A 119 -3.51 -16.23 -0.07
CA THR A 119 -2.13 -15.92 -0.48
C THR A 119 -1.25 -15.68 0.75
N PRO A 120 -0.18 -16.47 0.95
CA PRO A 120 0.73 -16.26 2.07
C PRO A 120 1.62 -15.02 1.86
N SER A 121 1.87 -14.25 2.93
CA SER A 121 2.86 -13.18 2.89
C SER A 121 4.15 -13.61 3.59
N TYR A 122 5.29 -13.61 2.88
CA TYR A 122 6.59 -13.95 3.48
C TYR A 122 7.13 -12.89 4.46
N THR A 123 6.55 -11.68 4.44
CA THR A 123 6.83 -10.62 5.42
C THR A 123 5.74 -10.52 6.50
N GLY A 124 4.61 -11.19 6.30
CA GLY A 124 3.37 -10.99 7.04
C GLY A 124 2.66 -9.66 6.77
N GLY A 125 3.17 -8.83 5.87
CA GLY A 125 2.59 -7.55 5.48
C GLY A 125 2.31 -7.43 3.99
N ASP A 126 2.03 -6.19 3.56
CA ASP A 126 1.73 -5.82 2.17
C ASP A 126 2.85 -6.21 1.21
N GLN A 127 4.12 -5.96 1.56
CA GLN A 127 5.24 -6.25 0.65
C GLN A 127 5.29 -7.73 0.27
N GLY A 128 5.12 -8.61 1.25
CA GLY A 128 5.18 -10.04 1.01
C GLY A 128 3.98 -10.54 0.20
N PHE A 129 2.80 -9.99 0.46
CA PHE A 129 1.58 -10.32 -0.27
C PHE A 129 1.63 -9.84 -1.72
N ILE A 130 1.98 -8.58 -1.97
CA ILE A 130 2.02 -7.99 -3.31
C ILE A 130 3.03 -8.73 -4.19
N ASN A 131 4.20 -9.10 -3.66
CA ASN A 131 5.19 -9.88 -4.41
C ASN A 131 4.80 -11.35 -4.66
N GLU A 132 3.87 -11.91 -3.89
CA GLU A 132 3.37 -13.28 -4.09
C GLU A 132 2.15 -13.29 -5.03
N TYR A 133 1.37 -12.21 -5.01
CA TYR A 133 0.19 -12.03 -5.85
C TYR A 133 0.54 -11.68 -7.30
N LEU A 134 1.51 -10.77 -7.49
CA LEU A 134 2.02 -10.34 -8.81
C LEU A 134 3.02 -11.34 -9.37
#